data_AF-A0A062V8J2-F1
#
_entry.id   AF-A0A062V8J2-F1
#
_cell.length_a   1.000
_cell.length_b   1.000
_cell.length_c   1.000
_cell.angle_alpha   90.00
_cell.angle_beta   90.00
_cell.angle_gamma   90.00
#
_symmetry.space_group_name_H-M   'P 1'
#
loop_
_entity.id
_entity.type
_entity.pdbx_description
1 polymer ?
#
loop_
_entity_poly.entity_id
_entity_poly.type
_entity_poly.pdbx_seq_one_letter_code
_entity_poly.pdbx_strand_id
1 'polypeptide(L)'
;MNDNIHNIKKSKIVELERNINYNFTEPDLVVLSFIQPSIINIFRELYTDSSKLNLNIDFEPYLSMGDAAKVLALFGDAAISLALLMKTPWQPDIPNAGWLTIQRAEYAKNKNLAKICDKWGLYDFRIHFDSNQSENSGEKINHAKGTIVEALFGVVYIEAGLDQVILSVDALK
;
A
#
# COMPACT_ATOMS: atom_id res chain seq x y z
N MET A 1 16.42 -3.99 -6.60
CA MET A 1 15.73 -2.69 -6.51
C MET A 1 15.39 -2.11 -7.88
N ASN A 2 16.37 -1.80 -8.73
CA ASN A 2 16.12 -1.25 -10.08
C ASN A 2 15.29 -2.17 -10.98
N ASP A 3 15.49 -3.49 -10.90
CA ASP A 3 14.72 -4.45 -11.69
C ASP A 3 13.23 -4.46 -11.32
N ASN A 4 12.90 -4.38 -10.01
CA ASN A 4 11.51 -4.30 -9.56
C ASN A 4 10.86 -2.99 -9.99
N ILE A 5 11.54 -1.84 -9.85
CA ILE A 5 11.03 -0.54 -10.32
C ILE A 5 10.75 -0.58 -11.83
N HIS A 6 11.68 -1.14 -12.61
CA HIS A 6 11.52 -1.29 -14.06
C HIS A 6 10.33 -2.20 -14.39
N ASN A 7 10.22 -3.35 -13.73
CA ASN A 7 9.15 -4.31 -13.97
C ASN A 7 7.78 -3.76 -13.53
N ILE A 8 7.73 -2.96 -12.46
CA ILE A 8 6.51 -2.27 -12.04
C ILE A 8 6.03 -1.36 -13.18
N LYS A 9 6.90 -0.44 -13.62
CA LYS A 9 6.57 0.54 -14.66
C LYS A 9 6.24 -0.09 -16.01
N LYS A 10 6.90 -1.19 -16.37
CA LYS A 10 6.77 -1.82 -17.69
C LYS A 10 5.55 -2.72 -17.82
N SER A 11 5.21 -3.48 -16.78
CA SER A 11 4.17 -4.51 -16.88
C SER A 11 3.16 -4.49 -15.73
N LYS A 12 3.59 -4.29 -14.48
CA LYS A 12 2.67 -4.40 -13.35
C LYS A 12 1.62 -3.29 -13.35
N ILE A 13 2.00 -2.06 -13.69
CA ILE A 13 1.04 -0.94 -13.82
C ILE A 13 -0.07 -1.31 -14.80
N VAL A 14 0.29 -1.78 -16.00
CA VAL A 14 -0.70 -2.17 -17.03
C VAL A 14 -1.66 -3.27 -16.54
N GLU A 15 -1.18 -4.21 -15.73
CA GLU A 15 -2.02 -5.23 -15.11
C GLU A 15 -2.95 -4.64 -14.04
N LEU A 16 -2.43 -3.76 -13.18
CA LEU A 16 -3.20 -3.05 -12.17
C LEU A 16 -4.29 -2.19 -12.78
N GLU A 17 -3.98 -1.47 -13.87
CA GLU A 17 -4.94 -0.61 -14.57
C GLU A 17 -6.14 -1.40 -15.10
N ARG A 18 -5.91 -2.63 -15.57
CA ARG A 18 -6.98 -3.55 -15.98
C ARG A 18 -7.79 -4.06 -14.80
N ASN A 19 -7.12 -4.42 -13.71
CA ASN A 19 -7.78 -4.96 -12.50
C ASN A 19 -8.66 -3.90 -11.81
N ILE A 20 -8.23 -2.65 -11.83
CA ILE A 20 -8.85 -1.49 -11.18
C ILE A 20 -9.78 -0.73 -12.16
N ASN A 21 -9.65 -1.01 -13.47
CA ASN A 21 -10.32 -0.29 -14.55
C ASN A 21 -10.07 1.23 -14.47
N TYR A 22 -8.80 1.60 -14.30
CA TYR A 22 -8.33 2.96 -14.19
C TYR A 22 -6.91 3.07 -14.75
N ASN A 23 -6.61 4.09 -15.55
CA ASN A 23 -5.25 4.32 -16.06
C ASN A 23 -4.53 5.33 -15.16
N PHE A 24 -3.39 4.94 -14.61
CA PHE A 24 -2.63 5.79 -13.70
C PHE A 24 -1.95 6.93 -14.45
N THR A 25 -2.11 8.13 -13.91
CA THR A 25 -1.48 9.36 -14.43
C THR A 25 -0.09 9.58 -13.85
N GLU A 26 0.16 9.09 -12.64
CA GLU A 26 1.46 9.21 -11.94
C GLU A 26 2.06 7.82 -11.62
N PRO A 27 2.75 7.18 -12.59
CA PRO A 27 3.38 5.87 -12.40
C PRO A 27 4.34 5.79 -11.21
N ASP A 28 4.95 6.91 -10.82
CA ASP A 28 5.86 6.98 -9.69
C ASP A 28 5.14 6.85 -8.34
N LEU A 29 3.90 7.33 -8.21
CA LEU A 29 3.08 7.09 -7.02
C LEU A 29 2.75 5.60 -6.88
N VAL A 30 2.50 4.91 -8.01
CA VAL A 30 2.32 3.46 -8.00
C VAL A 30 3.60 2.76 -7.55
N VAL A 31 4.78 3.19 -7.98
CA VAL A 31 6.05 2.61 -7.49
C VAL A 31 6.22 2.83 -5.98
N LEU A 32 5.87 4.01 -5.45
CA LEU A 32 5.95 4.30 -4.03
C LEU A 32 5.11 3.34 -3.17
N SER A 33 3.98 2.84 -3.69
CA SER A 33 3.14 1.88 -2.95
C SER A 33 3.81 0.53 -2.69
N PHE A 34 4.91 0.21 -3.39
CA PHE A 34 5.68 -1.02 -3.19
C PHE A 34 6.85 -0.87 -2.20
N ILE A 35 7.17 0.35 -1.75
CA ILE A 35 8.28 0.59 -0.83
C ILE A 35 7.98 0.01 0.55
N GLN A 36 8.89 -0.83 1.03
CA GLN A 36 8.81 -1.43 2.36
C GLN A 36 9.60 -0.63 3.40
N PRO A 37 9.20 -0.67 4.69
CA PRO A 37 9.90 0.03 5.77
C PRO A 37 11.38 -0.35 5.91
N SER A 38 11.80 -1.53 5.46
CA SER A 38 13.18 -1.99 5.52
C SER A 38 14.16 -1.09 4.76
N ILE A 39 13.71 -0.42 3.69
CA ILE A 39 14.53 0.54 2.94
C ILE A 39 14.84 1.78 3.77
N ILE A 40 13.86 2.28 4.52
CA ILE A 40 14.03 3.45 5.40
C ILE A 40 15.08 3.17 6.47
N ASN A 41 15.06 1.95 7.03
CA ASN A 41 16.00 1.58 8.09
C ASN A 41 17.46 1.67 7.61
N ILE A 42 17.72 1.26 6.36
CA ILE A 42 19.07 1.34 5.78
C ILE A 42 19.48 2.78 5.54
N PHE A 43 18.62 3.61 4.95
CA PHE A 43 18.95 5.01 4.76
C PHE A 43 19.17 5.74 6.09
N ARG A 44 18.47 5.34 7.15
CA ARG A 44 18.69 5.85 8.50
C ARG A 44 20.04 5.40 9.08
N GLU A 45 20.43 4.15 8.87
CA GLU A 45 21.75 3.63 9.25
C GLU A 45 22.87 4.37 8.49
N LEU A 46 22.74 4.51 7.18
CA LEU A 46 23.68 5.24 6.33
C LEU A 46 23.81 6.71 6.72
N TYR A 47 22.70 7.38 7.03
CA TYR A 47 22.70 8.76 7.54
C TYR A 47 23.44 8.87 8.88
N THR A 48 23.24 7.89 9.76
CA THR A 48 23.90 7.86 11.07
C THR A 48 25.41 7.67 10.91
N ASP A 49 25.84 6.80 9.99
CA ASP A 49 27.25 6.52 9.75
C ASP A 49 27.95 7.61 8.93
N SER A 50 27.27 8.23 7.95
CA SER A 50 27.80 9.38 7.21
C SER A 50 28.05 10.57 8.14
N SER A 51 27.14 10.80 9.10
CA SER A 51 27.27 11.84 10.12
C SER A 51 28.50 11.60 11.01
N LYS A 52 28.80 10.35 11.38
CA LYS A 52 30.02 10.00 12.14
C LYS A 52 31.31 10.22 11.34
N LEU A 53 31.23 10.04 10.02
CA LEU A 53 32.37 10.15 9.10
C LEU A 53 32.56 11.57 8.53
N ASN A 54 31.77 12.56 8.98
CA ASN A 54 31.73 13.93 8.43
C ASN A 54 31.52 13.97 6.90
N LEU A 55 30.77 12.99 6.37
CA LEU A 55 30.37 12.97 4.96
C LEU A 55 29.07 13.77 4.80
N ASN A 56 29.11 14.79 3.95
CA ASN A 56 27.93 15.61 3.64
C ASN A 56 27.10 14.95 2.52
N ILE A 57 26.35 13.90 2.87
CA ILE A 57 25.44 13.21 1.96
C ILE A 57 24.01 13.52 2.40
N ASP A 58 23.20 14.03 1.48
CA ASP A 58 21.78 14.28 1.71
C ASP A 58 20.96 13.01 1.49
N PHE A 59 20.43 12.45 2.57
CA PHE A 59 19.56 11.28 2.55
C PHE A 59 18.07 11.62 2.70
N GLU A 60 17.72 12.89 2.88
CA GLU A 60 16.35 13.34 3.17
C GLU A 60 15.32 12.91 2.11
N PRO A 61 15.63 12.97 0.80
CA PRO A 61 14.70 12.50 -0.23
C PRO A 61 14.34 11.01 -0.08
N TYR A 62 15.30 10.18 0.32
CA TYR A 62 15.10 8.73 0.45
C TYR A 62 14.35 8.35 1.73
N LEU A 63 14.62 9.07 2.83
CA LEU A 63 13.86 8.92 4.07
C LEU A 63 12.39 9.32 3.85
N SER A 64 12.18 10.41 3.10
CA SER A 64 10.85 10.93 2.75
C SER A 64 10.02 9.95 1.89
N MET A 65 10.64 9.16 1.02
CA MET A 65 9.91 8.18 0.18
C MET A 65 9.18 7.13 1.01
N GLY A 66 9.79 6.65 2.08
CA GLY A 66 9.16 5.66 2.94
C GLY A 66 8.04 6.23 3.79
N ASP A 67 8.13 7.51 4.15
CA ASP A 67 7.02 8.20 4.80
C ASP A 67 5.89 8.50 3.82
N ALA A 68 6.20 8.82 2.56
CA ALA A 68 5.20 8.94 1.50
C ALA A 68 4.42 7.63 1.30
N ALA A 69 5.09 6.47 1.27
CA ALA A 69 4.42 5.17 1.18
C ALA A 69 3.46 4.91 2.35
N LYS A 70 3.82 5.30 3.58
CA LYS A 70 2.93 5.21 4.75
C LYS A 70 1.74 6.15 4.65
N VAL A 71 1.96 7.37 4.16
CA VAL A 71 0.89 8.36 3.93
C VAL A 71 -0.10 7.83 2.90
N LEU A 72 0.39 7.24 1.81
CA LEU A 72 -0.46 6.57 0.82
C LEU A 72 -1.27 5.44 1.47
N ALA A 73 -0.64 4.58 2.27
CA ALA A 73 -1.35 3.50 2.97
C ALA A 73 -2.45 4.04 3.89
N LEU A 74 -2.19 5.13 4.61
CA LEU A 74 -3.19 5.78 5.46
C LEU A 74 -4.39 6.30 4.65
N PHE A 75 -4.14 6.98 3.53
CA PHE A 75 -5.23 7.42 2.63
C PHE A 75 -6.03 6.24 2.09
N GLY A 76 -5.34 5.16 1.70
CA GLY A 76 -5.97 3.96 1.19
C GLY A 76 -6.83 3.23 2.22
N ASP A 77 -6.34 3.02 3.44
CA ASP A 77 -7.12 2.41 4.52
C ASP A 77 -8.42 3.19 4.79
N ALA A 78 -8.32 4.53 4.87
CA ALA A 78 -9.47 5.39 5.04
C ALA A 78 -10.46 5.30 3.87
N ALA A 79 -9.95 5.32 2.63
CA ALA A 79 -10.77 5.27 1.42
C ALA A 79 -11.44 3.89 1.25
N ILE A 80 -10.72 2.79 1.46
CA ILE A 80 -11.26 1.42 1.45
C ILE A 80 -12.35 1.30 2.52
N SER A 81 -12.07 1.78 3.75
CA SER A 81 -13.03 1.76 4.84
C SER A 81 -14.33 2.47 4.49
N LEU A 82 -14.26 3.67 3.91
CA LEU A 82 -15.44 4.42 3.46
C LEU A 82 -16.17 3.70 2.34
N ALA A 83 -15.45 3.20 1.33
CA ALA A 83 -16.03 2.48 0.21
C ALA A 83 -16.78 1.22 0.64
N LEU A 84 -16.23 0.47 1.60
CA LEU A 84 -16.88 -0.70 2.19
C LEU A 84 -18.17 -0.33 2.93
N LEU A 85 -18.15 0.77 3.69
CA LEU A 85 -19.34 1.25 4.40
C LEU A 85 -20.43 1.70 3.43
N MET A 86 -20.08 2.40 2.35
CA MET A 86 -21.03 2.86 1.33
C MET A 86 -21.66 1.70 0.54
N LYS A 87 -20.95 0.58 0.41
CA LYS A 87 -21.45 -0.64 -0.24
C LYS A 87 -22.23 -1.56 0.67
N THR A 88 -22.05 -1.43 1.97
CA THR A 88 -22.85 -2.15 2.93
C THR A 88 -24.26 -1.56 2.88
N PRO A 89 -25.33 -2.38 2.82
CA PRO A 89 -26.71 -1.88 2.78
C PRO A 89 -27.03 -1.18 4.10
N TRP A 90 -26.62 0.07 4.20
CA TRP A 90 -26.89 0.94 5.33
C TRP A 90 -28.30 1.50 5.17
N GLN A 91 -29.15 1.20 6.14
CA GLN A 91 -30.39 1.94 6.34
C GLN A 91 -30.14 2.94 7.48
N PRO A 92 -30.76 4.13 7.45
CA PRO A 92 -30.65 5.16 8.49
C PRO A 92 -31.38 4.76 9.79
N ASP A 93 -31.17 3.52 10.23
CA ASP A 93 -31.59 3.02 11.54
C ASP A 93 -30.33 2.87 12.41
N ILE A 94 -30.21 3.81 13.35
CA ILE A 94 -29.05 4.06 14.21
C ILE A 94 -28.55 2.84 15.03
N PRO A 95 -29.36 1.79 15.36
CA PRO A 95 -28.88 0.63 16.13
C PRO A 95 -27.77 -0.21 15.49
N ASN A 96 -27.47 -0.04 14.20
CA ASN A 96 -26.56 -0.94 13.44
C ASN A 96 -25.07 -0.53 13.43
N ALA A 97 -24.65 0.48 14.19
CA ALA A 97 -23.26 0.96 14.21
C ALA A 97 -22.23 -0.12 14.62
N GLY A 98 -22.58 -0.99 15.57
CA GLY A 98 -21.74 -2.11 15.98
C GLY A 98 -21.55 -3.14 14.86
N TRP A 99 -22.62 -3.46 14.14
CA TRP A 99 -22.56 -4.38 13.00
C TRP A 99 -21.72 -3.81 11.85
N LEU A 100 -21.88 -2.53 11.51
CA LEU A 100 -21.04 -1.85 10.50
C LEU A 100 -19.57 -1.87 10.88
N THR A 101 -19.26 -1.69 12.16
CA THR A 101 -17.88 -1.76 12.67
C THR A 101 -17.29 -3.16 12.48
N ILE A 102 -18.07 -4.22 12.76
CA ILE A 102 -17.64 -5.61 12.53
C ILE A 102 -17.45 -5.88 11.04
N GLN A 103 -18.39 -5.48 10.18
CA GLN A 103 -18.28 -5.68 8.73
C GLN A 103 -17.04 -4.98 8.15
N ARG A 104 -16.83 -3.71 8.52
CA ARG A 104 -15.63 -2.96 8.13
C ARG A 104 -14.37 -3.67 8.60
N ALA A 105 -14.31 -4.08 9.88
CA ALA A 105 -13.15 -4.73 10.45
C ALA A 105 -12.88 -6.10 9.78
N GLU A 106 -13.89 -6.90 9.47
CA GLU A 106 -13.71 -8.17 8.76
C GLU A 106 -13.12 -7.96 7.37
N TYR A 107 -13.58 -6.96 6.61
CA TYR A 107 -13.04 -6.69 5.27
C TYR A 107 -11.65 -6.04 5.30
N ALA A 108 -11.43 -5.06 6.18
CA ALA A 108 -10.16 -4.34 6.32
C ALA A 108 -9.08 -5.14 7.08
N LYS A 109 -9.37 -6.37 7.52
CA LYS A 109 -8.35 -7.25 8.11
C LYS A 109 -7.22 -7.48 7.11
N ASN A 110 -5.98 -7.27 7.57
CA ASN A 110 -4.75 -7.57 6.82
C ASN A 110 -4.76 -8.94 6.13
N LYS A 111 -5.41 -9.96 6.71
CA LYS A 111 -5.56 -11.28 6.08
C LYS A 111 -6.35 -11.26 4.77
N ASN A 112 -7.36 -10.40 4.64
CA ASN A 112 -8.16 -10.29 3.42
C ASN A 112 -7.46 -9.38 2.40
N LEU A 113 -6.86 -8.27 2.83
CA LEU A 113 -5.99 -7.45 1.98
C LEU A 113 -4.78 -8.25 1.45
N ALA A 114 -4.23 -9.16 2.26
CA ALA A 114 -3.16 -10.05 1.84
C ALA A 114 -3.58 -11.00 0.71
N LYS A 115 -4.83 -11.48 0.70
CA LYS A 115 -5.34 -12.31 -0.41
C LYS A 115 -5.41 -11.52 -1.71
N ILE A 116 -5.73 -10.24 -1.66
CA ILE A 116 -5.76 -9.36 -2.84
C ILE A 116 -4.34 -9.14 -3.35
N CYS A 117 -3.41 -8.86 -2.43
CA CYS A 117 -1.99 -8.76 -2.72
C CYS A 117 -1.47 -10.03 -3.43
N ASP A 118 -1.90 -11.21 -2.97
CA ASP A 118 -1.56 -12.50 -3.57
C ASP A 118 -2.24 -12.71 -4.93
N LYS A 119 -3.54 -12.38 -5.04
CA LYS A 119 -4.33 -12.48 -6.28
C LYS A 119 -3.71 -11.65 -7.41
N TRP A 120 -3.17 -10.47 -7.11
CA TRP A 120 -2.52 -9.58 -8.09
C TRP A 120 -0.99 -9.74 -8.14
N GLY A 121 -0.42 -10.67 -7.37
CA GLY A 121 1.01 -10.93 -7.30
C GLY A 121 1.84 -9.68 -7.00
N LEU A 122 1.40 -8.84 -6.06
CA LEU A 122 2.04 -7.56 -5.76
C LEU A 122 3.28 -7.74 -4.87
N TYR A 123 3.24 -8.71 -3.96
CA TYR A 123 4.26 -8.87 -2.93
C TYR A 123 5.65 -9.17 -3.51
N ASP A 124 5.73 -9.83 -4.67
CA ASP A 124 6.99 -10.15 -5.34
C ASP A 124 7.69 -8.92 -5.93
N PHE A 125 6.93 -7.84 -6.17
CA PHE A 125 7.44 -6.58 -6.70
C PHE A 125 7.82 -5.59 -5.60
N ARG A 126 7.69 -5.97 -4.33
CA ARG A 126 8.01 -5.10 -3.19
C ARG A 126 9.44 -4.58 -3.32
N ILE A 127 9.63 -3.32 -2.97
CA ILE A 127 10.92 -2.66 -2.96
C ILE A 127 11.39 -2.70 -1.52
N HIS A 128 12.24 -3.69 -1.22
CA HIS A 128 12.72 -3.98 0.11
C HIS A 128 14.22 -4.27 0.08
N PHE A 129 14.81 -4.34 1.26
CA PHE A 129 16.14 -4.90 1.44
C PHE A 129 16.03 -6.23 2.19
N ASP A 130 16.71 -7.24 1.67
CA ASP A 130 16.85 -8.53 2.33
C ASP A 130 17.86 -8.42 3.48
N SER A 131 17.35 -8.17 4.69
CA SER A 131 18.12 -8.51 5.90
C SER A 131 17.70 -9.92 6.34
N ASN A 132 18.68 -10.83 6.36
CA ASN A 132 18.53 -12.28 6.38
C ASN A 132 17.67 -12.94 7.48
N GLN A 133 16.93 -12.23 8.37
CA GLN A 133 16.36 -12.88 9.56
C GLN A 133 14.99 -12.41 10.11
N SER A 134 14.26 -11.44 9.55
CA SER A 134 13.11 -10.85 10.30
C SER A 134 11.69 -10.97 9.72
N GLU A 135 11.50 -11.43 8.48
CA GLU A 135 10.18 -11.54 7.83
C GLU A 135 9.47 -12.90 8.02
N ASN A 136 9.93 -13.75 8.95
CA ASN A 136 9.54 -15.16 9.00
C ASN A 136 8.20 -15.47 9.71
N SER A 137 7.42 -14.47 10.14
CA SER A 137 6.07 -14.74 10.65
C SER A 137 4.99 -14.40 9.62
N GLY A 138 4.07 -15.33 9.40
CA GLY A 138 2.97 -15.14 8.43
C GLY A 138 2.12 -13.90 8.70
N GLU A 139 2.05 -13.45 9.96
CA GLU A 139 1.35 -12.21 10.33
C GLU A 139 2.06 -10.95 9.83
N LYS A 140 3.40 -10.87 9.95
CA LYS A 140 4.19 -9.75 9.42
C LYS A 140 4.10 -9.69 7.89
N ILE A 141 4.15 -10.84 7.22
CA ILE A 141 3.97 -10.92 5.77
C ILE A 141 2.57 -10.42 5.39
N ASN A 142 1.51 -10.88 6.07
CA ASN A 142 0.15 -10.42 5.80
C ASN A 142 -0.02 -8.92 6.05
N HIS A 143 0.62 -8.38 7.09
CA HIS A 143 0.64 -6.94 7.33
C HIS A 143 1.31 -6.20 6.16
N ALA A 144 2.51 -6.61 5.74
CA ALA A 144 3.21 -5.97 4.62
C ALA A 144 2.39 -6.03 3.31
N LYS A 145 1.77 -7.18 3.03
CA LYS A 145 0.86 -7.36 1.91
C LYS A 145 -0.34 -6.42 1.99
N GLY A 146 -0.95 -6.28 3.17
CA GLY A 146 -2.04 -5.35 3.42
C GLY A 146 -1.64 -3.91 3.15
N THR A 147 -0.49 -3.48 3.69
CA THR A 147 0.05 -2.13 3.50
C THR A 147 0.32 -1.80 2.03
N ILE A 148 0.79 -2.75 1.21
CA ILE A 148 0.95 -2.53 -0.25
C ILE A 148 -0.40 -2.25 -0.91
N VAL A 149 -1.43 -3.03 -0.57
CA VAL A 149 -2.78 -2.85 -1.11
C VAL A 149 -3.37 -1.52 -0.67
N GLU A 150 -3.27 -1.19 0.61
CA GLU A 150 -3.69 0.11 1.14
C GLU A 150 -2.98 1.24 0.39
N ALA A 151 -1.64 1.21 0.28
CA ALA A 151 -0.90 2.26 -0.40
C ALA A 151 -1.33 2.41 -1.87
N LEU A 152 -1.56 1.30 -2.58
CA LEU A 152 -2.06 1.32 -3.95
C LEU A 152 -3.46 1.98 -4.05
N PHE A 153 -4.37 1.63 -3.15
CA PHE A 153 -5.69 2.27 -3.09
C PHE A 153 -5.62 3.74 -2.64
N GLY A 154 -4.59 4.11 -1.89
CA GLY A 154 -4.24 5.51 -1.62
C GLY A 154 -3.90 6.28 -2.89
N VAL A 155 -3.13 5.68 -3.80
CA VAL A 155 -2.85 6.26 -5.13
C VAL A 155 -4.14 6.41 -5.93
N VAL A 156 -4.98 5.37 -6.00
CA VAL A 156 -6.28 5.43 -6.69
C VAL A 156 -7.15 6.56 -6.12
N TYR A 157 -7.21 6.69 -4.79
CA TYR A 157 -7.95 7.77 -4.15
C TYR A 157 -7.41 9.16 -4.51
N ILE A 158 -6.10 9.34 -4.51
CA ILE A 158 -5.47 10.64 -4.82
C ILE A 158 -5.70 11.03 -6.27
N GLU A 159 -5.55 10.09 -7.21
CA GLU A 159 -5.67 10.40 -8.64
C GLU A 159 -7.11 10.44 -9.15
N ALA A 160 -8.00 9.61 -8.59
CA ALA A 160 -9.34 9.35 -9.16
C ALA A 160 -10.50 9.53 -8.16
N GLY A 161 -10.21 9.78 -6.88
CA GLY A 161 -11.21 10.02 -5.86
C GLY A 161 -11.91 8.76 -5.32
N LEU A 162 -12.85 8.98 -4.39
CA LEU A 162 -13.54 7.91 -3.69
C LEU A 162 -14.42 7.05 -4.60
N ASP A 163 -15.04 7.63 -5.63
CA ASP A 163 -15.90 6.88 -6.55
C ASP A 163 -15.13 5.77 -7.28
N GLN A 164 -13.90 6.06 -7.71
CA GLN A 164 -13.04 5.05 -8.32
C GLN A 164 -12.63 3.97 -7.30
N VAL A 165 -12.34 4.35 -6.06
CA VAL A 165 -12.06 3.38 -4.99
C VAL A 165 -13.26 2.47 -4.76
N ILE A 166 -14.48 3.02 -4.72
CA ILE A 166 -15.72 2.24 -4.63
C ILE A 166 -15.76 1.24 -5.78
N LEU A 167 -15.66 1.66 -7.05
CA LEU A 167 -15.68 0.74 -8.20
C LEU A 167 -14.60 -0.36 -8.09
N SER A 168 -13.40 0.02 -7.67
CA SER A 168 -12.24 -0.87 -7.59
C SER A 168 -12.34 -1.87 -6.43
N VAL A 169 -13.05 -1.51 -5.35
CA VAL A 169 -13.32 -2.40 -4.22
C VAL A 169 -14.24 -3.57 -4.61
N ASP A 170 -15.03 -3.47 -5.69
CA ASP A 170 -15.82 -4.63 -6.17
C ASP A 170 -14.92 -5.72 -6.79
N ALA A 171 -13.79 -5.35 -7.37
CA ALA A 171 -12.80 -6.30 -7.87
C ALA A 171 -12.10 -7.09 -6.74
N LEU A 172 -12.32 -6.69 -5.48
CA LEU A 172 -11.81 -7.35 -4.28
C LEU A 172 -12.68 -8.52 -3.79
N LYS A 173 -13.90 -8.68 -4.33
CA LYS A 173 -14.73 -9.89 -4.15
C LYS A 173 -14.31 -11.00 -5.13
#